data_AF-A0A924KT25-F1
#
_entry.id   AF-A0A924KT25-F1
#
_cell.length_a   1.000
_cell.length_b   1.000
_cell.length_c   1.000
_cell.angle_alpha   90.00
_cell.angle_beta   90.00
_cell.angle_gamma   90.00
#
_symmetry.space_group_name_H-M   'P 1'
#
loop_
_entity.id
_entity.type
_entity.pdbx_description
1 polymer ?
#
loop_
_entity_poly.entity_id
_entity_poly.type
_entity_poly.pdbx_seq_one_letter_code
_entity_poly.pdbx_strand_id
1 'polypeptide(L)' 'MAAVSGFLGSTAAIAGDADFTVVNKTGFTINGIYLSPTHQTEWGKERLGTEKVLKQGQSVLIKFSDKAKCKQDMLVQF' A
#
# COMPACT_ATOMS: atom_id res chain seq x y z
N MET A 1 24.75 -17.03 43.51
CA MET A 1 23.76 -17.17 42.43
C MET A 1 23.80 -15.89 41.60
N ALA A 2 24.46 -15.89 40.43
CA ALA A 2 24.63 -14.71 39.61
C ALA A 2 23.45 -14.59 38.64
N ALA A 3 22.69 -13.50 38.72
CA ALA A 3 21.59 -13.23 37.81
C ALA A 3 22.13 -12.58 36.53
N VAL A 4 22.00 -13.26 35.40
CA VAL A 4 22.33 -12.74 34.08
C VAL A 4 21.09 -12.04 33.54
N SER A 5 21.07 -10.71 33.61
CA SER A 5 20.02 -9.89 33.00
C SER A 5 20.24 -9.83 31.49
N GLY A 6 19.43 -10.58 30.73
CA GLY A 6 19.42 -10.55 29.27
C GLY A 6 18.77 -9.27 28.74
N PHE A 7 19.51 -8.48 27.98
CA PHE A 7 18.98 -7.34 27.23
C PHE A 7 18.13 -7.86 26.06
N LEU A 8 16.82 -7.59 26.10
CA LEU A 8 15.94 -7.74 24.94
C LEU A 8 16.20 -6.55 24.00
N GLY A 9 17.08 -6.74 23.02
CA GLY A 9 17.29 -5.76 21.95
C GLY A 9 16.10 -5.76 21.00
N SER A 10 15.26 -4.73 21.06
CA SER A 10 14.25 -4.47 20.03
C SER A 10 14.94 -4.04 18.74
N THR A 11 15.01 -4.92 17.75
CA THR A 11 15.39 -4.51 16.38
C THR A 11 14.31 -3.60 15.82
N ALA A 12 14.67 -2.37 15.48
CA ALA A 12 13.78 -1.48 14.73
C ALA A 12 13.43 -2.14 13.39
N ALA A 13 12.14 -2.28 13.10
CA ALA A 13 11.69 -2.72 11.79
C ALA A 13 12.00 -1.61 10.78
N ILE A 14 12.87 -1.92 9.81
CA ILE A 14 13.05 -1.07 8.63
C ILE A 14 11.86 -1.36 7.71
N ALA A 15 10.90 -0.43 7.65
CA ALA A 15 9.83 -0.51 6.67
C ALA A 15 10.46 -0.28 5.29
N GLY A 16 10.44 -1.31 4.44
CA GLY A 16 10.85 -1.18 3.04
C GLY A 16 9.89 -0.26 2.29
N ASP A 17 10.42 0.44 1.30
CA ASP A 17 9.62 1.25 0.37
C ASP A 17 8.68 0.31 -0.40
N ALA A 18 7.37 0.39 -0.11
CA ALA A 18 6.35 -0.47 -0.70
C ALA A 18 5.74 0.14 -1.96
N ASP A 19 6.40 1.15 -2.52
CA ASP A 19 5.97 1.88 -3.70
C ASP A 19 5.94 0.98 -4.94
N PHE A 20 4.85 1.07 -5.72
CA PHE A 20 4.71 0.32 -6.96
C PHE A 20 3.95 1.08 -8.03
N THR A 21 4.20 0.74 -9.29
CA THR A 21 3.51 1.33 -10.44
C THR A 21 2.40 0.40 -10.93
N VAL A 22 1.18 0.93 -11.02
CA VAL A 22 0.05 0.24 -11.66
C VAL A 22 0.02 0.64 -13.13
N VAL A 23 -0.09 -0.33 -14.03
CA VAL A 23 -0.26 -0.10 -15.47
C VAL A 23 -1.59 -0.70 -15.91
N ASN A 24 -2.49 0.12 -16.46
CA ASN A 24 -3.77 -0.38 -16.93
C ASN A 24 -3.62 -1.05 -18.31
N LYS A 25 -3.71 -2.38 -18.33
CA LYS A 25 -3.71 -3.17 -19.57
C LYS A 25 -5.03 -3.92 -19.80
N THR A 26 -6.08 -3.57 -19.07
CA THR A 26 -7.34 -4.34 -19.01
C THR A 26 -8.25 -4.14 -20.23
N GLY A 27 -8.08 -3.04 -20.97
CA GLY A 27 -8.98 -2.63 -22.06
C GLY A 27 -10.09 -1.66 -21.61
N PHE A 28 -10.28 -1.49 -20.30
CA PHE A 28 -11.28 -0.59 -19.71
C PHE A 28 -10.62 0.57 -18.99
N THR A 29 -11.33 1.67 -18.78
CA THR A 29 -10.88 2.75 -17.90
C THR A 29 -11.04 2.32 -16.45
N ILE A 30 -10.02 2.52 -15.62
CA ILE A 30 -10.13 2.31 -14.17
C ILE A 30 -10.58 3.63 -13.55
N ASN A 31 -11.70 3.63 -12.85
CA ASN A 31 -12.31 4.79 -12.21
C ASN A 31 -11.84 5.02 -10.77
N GLY A 32 -11.17 4.05 -10.16
CA GLY A 32 -10.62 4.20 -8.82
C GLY A 32 -9.71 3.06 -8.40
N ILE A 33 -8.66 3.40 -7.66
CA ILE A 33 -7.80 2.43 -6.99
C ILE A 33 -7.81 2.77 -5.50
N TYR A 34 -8.10 1.77 -4.67
CA TYR A 34 -8.19 1.92 -3.23
C TYR A 34 -7.29 0.89 -2.56
N LEU A 35 -6.74 1.26 -1.41
CA LEU A 35 -5.92 0.38 -0.58
C LEU A 35 -6.45 0.39 0.85
N SER A 36 -6.44 -0.77 1.50
CA SER A 36 -6.81 -0.90 2.90
C SER A 36 -5.92 -1.94 3.58
N PRO A 37 -5.53 -1.79 4.86
CA PRO A 37 -4.92 -2.88 5.61
C PRO A 37 -5.82 -4.12 5.61
N THR A 38 -5.26 -5.32 5.47
CA THR A 38 -6.05 -6.57 5.34
C THR A 38 -6.92 -6.94 6.55
N HIS A 39 -6.78 -6.22 7.66
CA HIS A 39 -7.58 -6.41 8.88
C HIS A 39 -8.69 -5.36 9.03
N GLN A 40 -8.84 -4.47 8.05
CA GLN A 40 -9.89 -3.46 8.01
C GLN A 40 -10.86 -3.80 6.88
N THR A 41 -12.14 -3.52 7.11
CA THR A 41 -13.21 -3.73 6.13
C THR A 41 -13.53 -2.47 5.34
N GLU A 42 -13.11 -1.31 5.84
CA GLU A 42 -13.31 -0.03 5.17
C GLU A 42 -12.19 0.25 4.18
N TRP A 43 -12.55 0.82 3.03
CA TRP A 43 -11.57 1.22 2.02
C TRP A 43 -10.99 2.60 2.32
N GLY A 44 -9.67 2.73 2.13
CA GLY A 44 -8.97 3.99 2.31
C GLY A 44 -9.24 4.99 1.19
N LYS A 45 -8.41 6.04 1.14
CA LYS A 45 -8.50 7.08 0.10
C LYS A 45 -8.16 6.51 -1.29
N GLU A 46 -8.86 7.05 -2.28
CA GLU A 46 -8.59 6.92 -3.72
C GLU A 46 -7.12 7.31 -4.06
N ARG A 47 -6.46 6.54 -4.93
CA ARG A 47 -5.02 6.62 -5.21
C ARG A 47 -4.62 7.19 -6.58
N LEU A 48 -5.55 7.42 -7.50
CA LEU A 48 -5.32 8.01 -8.84
C LEU A 48 -5.06 9.52 -8.81
N GLY A 49 -5.39 10.19 -7.70
CA GLY A 49 -5.00 11.57 -7.46
C GLY A 49 -5.77 12.59 -8.32
N THR A 50 -5.05 13.35 -9.15
CA THR A 50 -5.63 14.42 -9.99
C THR A 50 -6.30 13.87 -11.25
N GLU A 51 -5.77 12.80 -11.82
CA GLU A 51 -6.30 12.23 -13.07
C GLU A 51 -7.72 11.68 -12.91
N LYS A 52 -8.13 11.33 -11.67
CA LYS A 52 -9.42 10.73 -11.27
C LYS A 52 -9.79 9.40 -11.94
N VAL A 53 -9.15 9.08 -13.07
CA VAL A 53 -9.30 7.85 -13.84
C VAL A 53 -7.93 7.45 -14.40
N LEU A 54 -7.76 6.17 -14.69
CA LEU A 54 -6.57 5.61 -15.34
C LEU A 54 -7.01 4.90 -16.63
N LYS A 55 -6.78 5.55 -17.77
CA LYS A 55 -7.15 5.02 -19.09
C LYS A 55 -6.24 3.86 -19.48
N GLN A 56 -6.67 3.10 -20.49
CA GLN A 56 -5.88 2.01 -21.07
C GLN A 56 -4.48 2.51 -21.48
N GLY A 57 -3.46 1.75 -21.10
CA GLY A 57 -2.06 2.04 -21.37
C GLY A 57 -1.43 3.06 -20.43
N GLN A 58 -2.19 3.78 -19.61
CA GLN A 58 -1.65 4.70 -18.61
C GLN A 58 -1.12 3.96 -17.39
N SER A 59 -0.23 4.65 -16.66
CA SER A 59 0.34 4.16 -15.42
C SER A 59 0.32 5.21 -14.32
N VAL A 60 0.22 4.76 -13.07
CA VAL A 60 0.27 5.61 -11.88
C VAL A 60 1.22 4.99 -10.85
N LEU A 61 2.03 5.84 -10.21
CA LEU A 61 2.87 5.45 -9.08
C LEU A 61 2.05 5.53 -7.79
N ILE A 62 1.88 4.39 -7.14
CA ILE A 62 1.23 4.27 -5.84
C ILE A 62 2.31 4.39 -4.78
N LYS A 63 2.26 5.47 -4.01
CA LYS A 63 3.18 5.70 -2.89
C LYS A 63 2.58 5.28 -1.56
N PHE A 64 3.33 4.48 -0.81
CA PHE A 64 3.01 4.12 0.56
C PHE A 64 3.66 5.13 1.50
N SER A 65 2.97 5.46 2.58
CA SER A 65 3.61 6.24 3.64
C SER A 65 4.41 5.30 4.53
N ASP A 66 5.37 5.88 5.25
CA ASP A 66 6.19 5.21 6.26
C ASP A 66 5.37 4.57 7.39
N LYS A 67 4.06 4.86 7.45
CA LYS A 67 3.08 4.31 8.41
C LYS A 67 2.16 3.25 7.81
N ALA A 68 2.41 2.81 6.57
CA ALA A 68 1.65 1.76 5.94
C ALA A 68 1.73 0.45 6.76
N LYS A 69 0.65 -0.33 6.68
CA LYS A 69 0.61 -1.66 7.31
C LYS A 69 1.29 -2.67 6.39
N CYS A 70 1.99 -3.66 6.97
CA CYS A 70 2.79 -4.63 6.21
C CYS A 70 1.99 -5.45 5.19
N LYS A 71 0.67 -5.58 5.38
CA LYS A 71 -0.24 -6.26 4.45
C LYS A 71 -1.40 -5.33 4.13
N GLN A 72 -1.69 -5.17 2.84
CA GLN A 72 -2.82 -4.37 2.35
C GLN A 72 -3.57 -5.13 1.24
N ASP A 73 -4.88 -4.96 1.22
CA ASP A 73 -5.76 -5.33 0.13
C ASP A 73 -5.91 -4.15 -0.85
N MET A 74 -6.15 -4.48 -2.11
CA MET A 74 -6.36 -3.51 -3.19
C MET A 74 -7.71 -3.74 -3.86
N LEU A 75 -8.49 -2.68 -4.01
CA LEU A 75 -9.73 -2.66 -4.78
C LEU A 75 -9.54 -1.80 -6.03
N VAL A 76 -9.99 -2.34 -7.15
CA VAL A 76 -9.99 -1.67 -8.45
C VAL A 76 -11.44 -1.50 -8.90
N GLN A 77 -11.83 -0.27 -9.18
CA GLN A 77 -13.14 0.09 -9.69
C GLN A 77 -13.02 0.45 -11.18
N PHE A 78 -13.87 -0.15 -12.02
CA PHE A 78 -13.94 0.08 -13.46
C PHE A 78 -15.12 0.98 -13.86
#